data_AF-A0A4U9RKM7-F1
#
_entry.id   AF-A0A4U9RKM7-F1
#
_cell.length_a   1.000
_cell.length_b   1.000
_cell.length_c   1.000
_cell.angle_alpha   90.00
_cell.angle_beta   90.00
_cell.angle_gamma   90.00
#
_symmetry.space_group_name_H-M   'P 1'
#
loop_
_entity.id
_entity.type
_entity.pdbx_description
1 polymer ?
#
loop_
_entity_poly.entity_id
_entity_poly.type
_entity_poly.pdbx_seq_one_letter_code
_entity_poly.pdbx_strand_id
1 'polypeptide(L)' 'MDKNTINKMKELIEAKKNKGNNNSKKNRPDKSIGYVMGAKRTKKTGGLFDK' A
#
# COMPACT_ATOMS: atom_id res chain seq x y z
N MET A 1 -18.49 -8.01 -27.48
CA MET A 1 -17.43 -7.80 -26.47
C MET A 1 -16.29 -8.74 -26.83
N ASP A 2 -15.09 -8.20 -27.02
CA ASP A 2 -13.94 -8.97 -27.47
C ASP A 2 -13.39 -9.87 -26.34
N LYS A 3 -12.96 -11.09 -26.66
CA LYS A 3 -12.62 -12.14 -25.67
C LYS A 3 -11.43 -11.73 -24.79
N ASN A 4 -10.48 -10.99 -25.37
CA ASN A 4 -9.32 -10.44 -24.67
C ASN A 4 -9.71 -9.36 -23.64
N THR A 5 -10.72 -8.55 -23.98
CA THR A 5 -11.22 -7.49 -23.09
C THR A 5 -11.93 -8.08 -21.89
N ILE A 6 -12.68 -9.17 -22.08
CA ILE A 6 -13.37 -9.89 -21.00
C ILE A 6 -12.35 -10.49 -20.00
N ASN A 7 -11.26 -11.08 -20.49
CA ASN A 7 -10.23 -11.66 -19.63
C ASN A 7 -9.51 -10.59 -18.79
N LYS A 8 -9.11 -9.49 -19.43
CA LYS A 8 -8.52 -8.33 -18.72
C LYS A 8 -9.48 -7.74 -17.70
N MET A 9 -10.78 -7.64 -18.02
CA MET A 9 -11.77 -7.17 -17.06
C MET A 9 -11.90 -8.10 -15.85
N LYS A 10 -11.88 -9.42 -16.05
CA LYS A 10 -11.92 -10.40 -14.95
C LYS A 10 -10.70 -10.27 -14.04
N GLU A 11 -9.50 -10.19 -14.61
CA GLU A 11 -8.24 -9.99 -13.86
C GLU A 11 -8.27 -8.71 -13.02
N LEU A 12 -8.76 -7.60 -13.60
CA LEU A 12 -8.88 -6.32 -12.89
C LEU A 12 -9.90 -6.38 -11.74
N ILE A 13 -11.02 -7.06 -11.94
CA ILE A 13 -12.06 -7.22 -10.92
C ILE A 13 -11.52 -8.06 -9.75
N GLU A 14 -10.81 -9.15 -10.04
CA GLU A 14 -10.20 -10.02 -9.03
C GLU A 14 -9.12 -9.30 -8.23
N ALA A 15 -8.22 -8.57 -8.90
CA ALA A 15 -7.20 -7.75 -8.25
C ALA A 15 -7.81 -6.67 -7.34
N LYS A 16 -8.91 -6.03 -7.78
CA LYS A 16 -9.62 -5.02 -6.98
C LYS A 16 -10.31 -5.61 -5.76
N LYS A 17 -10.96 -6.77 -5.89
CA LYS A 17 -11.57 -7.50 -4.76
C LYS A 17 -10.52 -7.87 -3.72
N ASN A 18 -9.38 -8.42 -4.15
CA ASN A 18 -8.29 -8.81 -3.27
C ASN A 18 -7.65 -7.59 -2.56
N LYS A 19 -7.52 -6.45 -3.25
CA LYS A 19 -7.05 -5.18 -2.65
C LYS A 19 -8.03 -4.61 -1.61
N GLY A 20 -9.34 -4.72 -1.85
CA GLY A 20 -10.35 -4.24 -0.91
C GLY A 20 -10.44 -5.09 0.36
N ASN A 21 -10.45 -6.42 0.20
CA ASN A 21 -10.67 -7.36 1.31
C ASN A 21 -9.46 -7.47 2.26
N ASN A 22 -8.23 -7.30 1.74
CA ASN A 22 -6.99 -7.41 2.53
C ASN A 22 -6.59 -6.11 3.26
N ASN A 23 -7.38 -5.04 3.16
CA ASN A 23 -7.05 -3.71 3.69
C ASN A 23 -7.72 -3.37 5.04
N SER A 24 -8.44 -4.29 5.67
CA SER A 24 -9.17 -4.02 6.93
C SER A 24 -8.28 -3.69 8.13
N LYS A 25 -6.96 -3.94 8.07
CA LYS A 25 -6.02 -3.71 9.19
C LYS A 25 -4.76 -2.90 8.84
N LYS A 26 -4.66 -2.33 7.64
CA LYS A 26 -3.45 -1.59 7.23
C LYS A 26 -3.73 -0.09 7.20
N ASN A 27 -3.27 0.61 8.25
CA ASN A 27 -3.12 2.09 8.23
C ASN A 27 -2.11 2.59 7.17
N ARG A 28 -1.49 1.70 6.38
CA ARG A 28 -0.47 2.05 5.38
C ARG A 28 -0.52 1.12 4.16
N PRO A 29 -0.39 1.64 2.93
CA PRO A 29 -0.32 0.83 1.72
C PRO A 29 0.92 -0.06 1.71
N ASP A 30 0.81 -1.20 1.03
CA ASP A 30 1.93 -2.11 0.80
C ASP A 30 3.05 -1.40 0.04
N LYS A 31 4.23 -1.31 0.66
CA LYS A 31 5.40 -0.65 0.09
C LYS A 31 5.94 -1.51 -1.05
N SER A 32 5.99 -0.95 -2.25
CA SER A 32 6.70 -1.56 -3.38
C SER A 32 8.21 -1.56 -3.14
N ILE A 33 8.92 -2.53 -3.72
CA ILE A 33 10.38 -2.60 -3.69
C ILE A 33 10.95 -1.26 -4.16
N GLY A 34 11.78 -0.63 -3.31
CA GLY A 34 12.34 0.71 -3.50
C GLY A 34 11.74 1.81 -2.62
N TYR A 35 10.58 1.62 -1.99
CA TYR A 35 9.96 2.64 -1.14
C TYR A 35 10.17 2.36 0.35
N VAL A 36 11.29 2.80 0.93
CA VAL A 36 11.47 2.82 2.39
C VAL A 36 10.67 4.00 2.93
N MET A 37 9.43 3.78 3.39
CA MET A 37 8.73 4.83 4.16
C MET A 37 9.53 5.06 5.45
N GLY A 38 10.23 6.19 5.52
CA GLY A 38 11.00 6.61 6.68
C GLY A 38 10.12 6.72 7.93
N ALA A 39 10.71 6.51 9.09
CA ALA A 39 10.00 6.66 10.36
C ALA A 39 9.49 8.11 10.51
N LYS A 40 8.19 8.28 10.80
CA LYS A 40 7.61 9.59 11.11
C LYS A 40 8.09 10.00 12.51
N ARG A 41 9.07 10.92 12.57
CA ARG A 41 9.57 11.46 13.84
C ARG A 41 8.46 12.28 14.52
N THR A 42 7.89 11.77 15.60
CA THR A 42 7.02 12.55 16.49
C THR A 42 7.90 13.27 17.51
N LYS A 43 8.56 14.37 17.12
CA LYS A 43 9.37 15.10 18.09
C LYS A 43 8.45 15.92 18.99
N LYS A 44 8.45 15.63 20.30
CA LYS A 44 8.31 16.69 21.33
C LYS A 44 9.63 17.02 22.01
N THR A 45 10.70 16.27 21.80
CA THR A 45 12.00 16.53 22.42
C THR A 45 13.13 16.00 21.53
N GLY A 46 14.18 16.79 21.34
CA GLY A 46 15.50 16.28 20.99
C GLY A 46 16.07 15.57 22.21
N GLY A 47 16.68 14.40 22.01
CA GLY A 47 17.32 13.65 23.10
C GLY A 47 18.56 14.37 23.62
N LEU A 48 19.04 13.97 24.81
CA LEU A 48 20.26 14.51 25.44
C LEU A 48 21.52 14.38 24.55
N PHE A 49 21.47 13.52 23.53
CA PHE A 49 22.52 13.33 22.51
C PHE A 49 22.07 13.68 21.08
N ASP A 50 20.90 14.31 20.90
CA ASP A 50 20.48 14.87 19.61
C ASP A 50 21.23 16.21 19.43
N LYS A 51 22.49 16.14 18.97
CA LYS A 51 23.19 17.27 18.35
C LYS A 51 22.76 17.38 16.89
#